data_AF-A0A6M3JR80-F1
#
_entry.id   AF-A0A6M3JR80-F1
#
_cell.length_a   1.000
_cell.length_b   1.000
_cell.length_c   1.000
_cell.angle_alpha   90.00
_cell.angle_beta   90.00
_cell.angle_gamma   90.00
#
_symmetry.space_group_name_H-M   'P 1'
#
loop_
_entity.id
_entity.type
_entity.pdbx_description
1 polymer ?
#
loop_
_entity_poly.entity_id
_entity_poly.type
_entity_poly.pdbx_seq_one_letter_code
_entity_poly.pdbx_strand_id
1 'polypeptide(L)' 'METTVATPSDLLRARAAHMDNLQRLRHAMPTLSAPLTQRAENTMANLMQQVYEIDEQLRIKGKKPDQWGAA' A
#
# COMPACT_ATOMS: atom_id res chain seq x y z
N MET A 1 18.19 -13.69 13.80
CA MET A 1 17.21 -12.61 13.59
C MET A 1 15.91 -13.30 13.21
N GLU A 2 14.98 -13.44 14.15
CA GLU A 2 13.64 -13.95 13.85
C GLU A 2 12.91 -12.89 13.02
N THR A 3 12.83 -13.10 11.71
CA THR A 3 11.88 -12.36 10.87
C THR A 3 10.49 -12.77 11.34
N THR A 4 9.85 -11.92 12.14
CA THR A 4 8.45 -12.09 12.54
C THR A 4 7.64 -12.17 11.25
N VAL A 5 7.16 -13.37 10.91
CA VAL A 5 6.34 -13.56 9.71
C VAL A 5 5.08 -12.72 9.91
N ALA A 6 4.91 -11.67 9.11
CA ALA A 6 3.74 -10.81 9.20
C ALA A 6 2.47 -11.65 9.07
N THR A 7 1.52 -11.49 9.99
CA THR A 7 0.26 -12.21 9.90
C THR A 7 -0.55 -11.67 8.71
N PRO A 8 -1.50 -12.44 8.14
CA PRO A 8 -2.39 -11.93 7.10
C PRO A 8 -3.14 -10.65 7.52
N SER A 9 -3.48 -10.52 8.80
CA SER A 9 -4.11 -9.32 9.37
C SER A 9 -3.16 -8.12 9.38
N ASP A 10 -1.87 -8.32 9.64
CA ASP A 10 -0.87 -7.25 9.57
C ASP A 10 -0.66 -6.77 8.13
N LEU A 11 -0.65 -7.70 7.18
CA LEU A 11 -0.57 -7.40 5.75
C LEU A 11 -1.80 -6.60 5.28
N LEU A 12 -3.02 -6.99 5.66
CA LEU A 12 -4.24 -6.24 5.35
C LEU A 12 -4.23 -4.84 5.96
N ARG A 13 -3.76 -4.69 7.20
CA ARG A 13 -3.62 -3.38 7.86
C ARG A 13 -2.60 -2.50 7.11
N ALA A 14 -1.45 -3.07 6.74
CA ALA A 14 -0.42 -2.37 5.98
C ALA A 14 -0.97 -1.91 4.61
N ARG A 15 -1.68 -2.80 3.89
CA ARG A 15 -2.34 -2.46 2.63
C ARG A 15 -3.27 -1.25 2.77
N ALA A 16 -4.16 -1.28 3.77
CA ALA A 16 -5.10 -0.19 4.03
C ALA A 16 -4.37 1.13 4.32
N ALA A 17 -3.31 1.10 5.13
CA ALA A 17 -2.49 2.28 5.42
C ALA A 17 -1.79 2.84 4.17
N HIS A 18 -1.25 1.98 3.30
CA HIS A 18 -0.63 2.42 2.04
C HIS A 18 -1.65 3.05 1.09
N MET A 19 -2.86 2.48 0.99
CA MET A 19 -3.94 3.04 0.17
C MET A 19 -4.43 4.40 0.70
N ASP A 20 -4.58 4.56 2.02
CA ASP A 20 -4.92 5.86 2.65
C ASP A 20 -3.82 6.90 2.37
N ASN A 21 -2.54 6.53 2.52
CA ASN A 21 -1.42 7.41 2.21
C ASN A 21 -1.39 7.82 0.73
N LEU A 22 -1.68 6.90 -0.20
CA LEU A 22 -1.81 7.20 -1.62
C LEU A 22 -2.91 8.23 -1.88
N GLN A 23 -4.08 8.06 -1.25
CA GLN A 23 -5.19 8.99 -1.40
C GLN A 23 -4.83 10.39 -0.88
N ARG A 24 -4.23 10.47 0.31
CA ARG A 24 -3.79 11.74 0.91
C ARG A 24 -2.75 12.44 0.04
N LEU A 25 -1.77 11.70 -0.46
CA LEU A 25 -0.71 12.26 -1.31
C LEU A 25 -1.27 12.75 -2.65
N ARG A 26 -2.21 12.00 -3.25
CA ARG A 26 -2.93 12.43 -4.46
C ARG A 26 -3.72 13.71 -4.24
N HIS A 27 -4.37 13.88 -3.09
CA HIS A 27 -5.08 15.11 -2.74
C HIS A 27 -4.13 16.29 -2.47
N ALA A 28 -2.95 16.04 -1.92
CA ALA A 28 -1.96 17.08 -1.65
C ALA A 28 -1.22 17.54 -2.91
N MET A 29 -1.09 16.69 -3.94
CA MET A 29 -0.31 16.97 -5.15
C MET A 29 -0.54 18.34 -5.79
N PRO A 30 -1.78 18.84 -5.98
CA PRO A 30 -2.02 20.13 -6.62
C PRO A 30 -1.42 21.32 -5.86
N THR A 31 -1.10 21.14 -4.57
CA THR A 31 -0.54 22.19 -3.70
C THR A 31 0.99 22.15 -3.62
N LEU A 32 1.62 21.13 -4.21
CA LEU A 32 3.06 20.92 -4.13
C LEU A 32 3.81 21.75 -5.17
N SER A 33 4.95 22.32 -4.76
CA SER A 33 5.94 22.88 -5.70
C SER A 33 6.53 21.78 -6.59
N ALA A 34 6.99 22.10 -7.80
CA ALA A 34 7.52 21.12 -8.75
C ALA A 34 8.56 20.11 -8.17
N PRO A 35 9.54 20.52 -7.34
CA PRO A 35 10.47 19.55 -6.72
C PRO A 35 9.78 18.59 -5.73
N LEU A 36 8.73 19.05 -5.05
CA LEU A 36 7.94 18.22 -4.14
C LEU A 36 6.97 17.31 -4.92
N THR A 37 6.46 17.76 -6.06
CA THR A 37 5.63 16.95 -6.96
C THR A 37 6.40 15.73 -7.45
N GLN A 38 7.63 15.92 -7.95
CA GLN A 38 8.47 14.80 -8.40
C GLN A 38 8.74 13.78 -7.28
N ARG A 39 8.99 14.27 -6.05
CA ARG A 39 9.15 13.41 -4.88
C ARG A 39 7.87 12.67 -4.54
N ALA A 40 6.73 13.35 -4.57
CA ALA A 40 5.43 12.76 -4.32
C ALA A 40 5.10 11.67 -5.35
N GLU A 41 5.39 11.88 -6.63
CA GLU A 41 5.23 10.87 -7.68
C GLU A 41 6.06 9.61 -7.40
N ASN A 42 7.34 9.78 -7.03
CA ASN A 42 8.20 8.65 -6.66
C ASN A 42 7.67 7.92 -5.40
N THR A 43 7.18 8.67 -4.41
CA THR A 43 6.55 8.08 -3.22
C THR A 43 5.28 7.32 -3.58
N MET A 44 4.43 7.84 -4.47
CA MET A 44 3.24 7.12 -4.94
C MET A 44 3.61 5.83 -5.67
N ALA A 45 4.62 5.86 -6.55
CA ALA A 45 5.10 4.65 -7.24
C ALA A 45 5.58 3.59 -6.25
N ASN A 46 6.35 3.99 -5.24
CA ASN A 46 6.83 3.07 -4.19
C ASN A 46 5.68 2.49 -3.35
N LEU A 47 4.70 3.32 -2.97
CA LEU A 47 3.52 2.86 -2.22
C LEU A 47 2.66 1.89 -3.04
N MET A 48 2.49 2.15 -4.35
CA MET A 48 1.78 1.22 -5.24
C MET A 48 2.50 -0.12 -5.37
N GLN A 49 3.84 -0.10 -5.47
CA GLN A 49 4.65 -1.32 -5.51
C GLN A 49 4.50 -2.13 -4.21
N GLN A 50 4.52 -1.47 -3.04
CA GLN A 50 4.29 -2.12 -1.74
C GLN A 50 2.90 -2.74 -1.62
N VAL A 51 1.86 -2.05 -2.13
CA VAL A 51 0.50 -2.61 -2.19
C VAL A 51 0.47 -3.87 -3.07
N TYR A 52 1.11 -3.85 -4.23
CA TYR A 52 1.21 -5.02 -5.10
C TYR A 52 1.92 -6.20 -4.43
N GLU A 53 3.03 -5.95 -3.73
CA GLU A 53 3.76 -6.97 -2.99
C GLU A 53 2.94 -7.55 -1.83
N ILE A 54 2.19 -6.72 -1.11
CA ILE A 54 1.27 -7.17 -0.06
C ILE A 54 0.14 -8.01 -0.66
N ASP A 55 -0.43 -7.57 -1.79
CA ASP A 55 -1.48 -8.32 -2.49
C ASP A 55 -0.96 -9.68 -2.94
N GLU A 56 0.28 -9.77 -3.43
CA GLU A 56 0.93 -11.02 -3.79
C GLU A 56 1.22 -11.92 -2.57
N GLN A 57 1.68 -11.34 -1.46
CA GLN A 57 1.88 -12.08 -0.20
C GLN A 57 0.56 -12.63 0.36
N LEU A 58 -0.54 -11.87 0.24
CA LEU A 58 -1.88 -12.32 0.60
C LEU A 58 -2.39 -13.40 -0.37
N ARG A 59 -2.04 -13.32 -1.66
CA ARG A 59 -2.40 -14.31 -2.69
C ARG A 59 -1.80 -15.70 -2.42
N ILE A 60 -0.64 -15.77 -1.76
CA ILE A 60 0.08 -17.02 -1.48
C ILE A 60 -0.59 -17.89 -0.37
N LYS A 61 -1.64 -17.42 0.30
CA LYS A 61 -2.39 -18.23 1.30
C LYS A 61 -3.84 -18.53 0.90
N GLY A 62 -4.05 -18.96 -0.35
CA GLY A 62 -5.24 -19.72 -0.74
C GLY A 62 -6.58 -18.96 -0.72
N LYS A 63 -6.58 -17.63 -0.66
CA LYS A 63 -7.80 -16.81 -0.77
C LYS A 63 -7.73 -15.90 -1.98
N LYS A 64 -8.83 -15.84 -2.72
CA LYS A 64 -8.97 -14.96 -3.89
C LYS A 64 -9.32 -13.52 -3.45
N PRO A 65 -8.98 -12.48 -4.23
CA PRO A 65 -9.17 -11.07 -3.87
C PRO A 65 -10.63 -10.66 -3.55
N ASP A 66 -11.61 -11.38 -4.11
CA ASP A 66 -13.05 -11.24 -3.88
C ASP A 66 -13.51 -11.76 -2.49
N GLN A 67 -12.65 -12.48 -1.78
CA GLN A 67 -12.95 -13.09 -0.48
C GLN A 67 -12.43 -12.27 0.70
N TRP A 68 -11.99 -11.03 0.47
CA TRP A 68 -11.40 -10.18 1.51
C TRP A 68 -12.43 -9.46 2.39
N GLY A 69 -13.73 -9.58 2.06
CA GLY A 69 -14.83 -9.01 2.83
C GLY A 69 -14.90 -7.48 2.72
N ALA A 70 -16.11 -6.93 2.61
CA ALA A 70 -16.32 -5.53 2.91
C ALA A 70 -16.00 -5.34 4.40
N ALA A 71 -15.06 -4.43 4.70
CA ALA A 71 -14.85 -3.96 6.05
C ALA A 71 -16.13 -3.31 6.61
#